data_AF-A0A968L5U9-F1
#
_entry.id   AF-A0A968L5U9-F1
#
_cell.length_a   1.000
_cell.length_b   1.000
_cell.length_c   1.000
_cell.angle_alpha   90.00
_cell.angle_beta   90.00
_cell.angle_gamma   90.00
#
_symmetry.space_group_name_H-M   'P 1'
#
loop_
_entity.id
_entity.type
_entity.pdbx_description
1 polymer ?
#
loop_
_entity_poly.entity_id
_entity_poly.type
_entity_poly.pdbx_seq_one_letter_code
_entity_poly.pdbx_strand_id
1 'polypeptide(L)'
;MPAPNASREGRPEPPRRDLAAVPAFLRQGEEGTRRAPPDSSRRPLELPSPANPRPQQDPDHAPSIDPSSLPMPSLSRRRVFTVAGVLLAAWLAVSFARQVGEASAATTRAEQLRDANAALREEIALLEADLSRVQDRNYILQQGRAVGLGSRNEIPFALAGDAPSLAPDAPGSAAARLGSASATDRPLDVWLTVLFGG
;
A
#
# COMPACT_ATOMS: atom_id res chain seq x y z
N MET A 1 -27.41 45.40 42.80
CA MET A 1 -25.99 45.25 42.39
C MET A 1 -25.85 43.95 41.61
N PRO A 2 -25.55 43.99 40.31
CA PRO A 2 -25.44 42.81 39.45
C PRO A 2 -24.06 42.11 39.62
N ALA A 3 -24.07 40.78 39.56
CA ALA A 3 -22.89 39.93 39.60
C ALA A 3 -22.12 39.95 38.27
N PRO A 4 -20.78 39.79 38.28
CA PRO A 4 -19.99 39.73 37.06
C PRO A 4 -20.20 38.40 36.32
N ASN A 5 -20.47 38.52 35.02
CA ASN A 5 -20.53 37.42 34.05
C ASN A 5 -19.19 36.67 34.02
N ALA A 6 -19.20 35.41 34.45
CA ALA A 6 -18.08 34.51 34.27
C ALA A 6 -17.94 34.17 32.78
N SER A 7 -16.77 34.51 32.24
CA SER A 7 -16.32 34.18 30.90
C SER A 7 -16.55 32.70 30.59
N ARG A 8 -17.29 32.45 29.51
CA ARG A 8 -17.46 31.13 28.88
C ARG A 8 -16.14 30.74 28.24
N GLU A 9 -15.26 30.17 29.04
CA GLU A 9 -13.94 29.68 28.62
C GLU A 9 -14.11 28.56 27.59
N GLY A 10 -13.37 28.68 26.49
CA GLY A 10 -13.48 27.86 25.30
C GLY A 10 -13.30 26.38 25.60
N ARG A 11 -14.35 25.59 25.37
CA ARG A 11 -14.28 24.13 25.36
C ARG A 11 -13.36 23.72 24.19
N PRO A 12 -12.28 22.95 24.41
CA PRO A 12 -11.43 22.49 23.32
C PRO A 12 -12.24 21.60 22.37
N GLU A 13 -12.31 22.01 21.09
CA GLU A 13 -12.87 21.21 20.01
C GLU A 13 -12.11 19.88 19.93
N PRO A 14 -12.82 18.73 19.83
CA PRO A 14 -12.15 17.46 19.59
C PRO A 14 -11.41 17.50 18.25
N PRO A 15 -10.23 16.86 18.14
CA PRO A 15 -9.48 16.83 16.89
C PRO A 15 -10.36 16.23 15.78
N ARG A 16 -10.60 17.03 14.73
CA ARG A 16 -11.29 16.57 13.53
C ARG A 16 -10.55 15.34 13.01
N ARG A 17 -11.22 14.18 13.04
CA ARG A 17 -10.66 12.93 12.51
C ARG A 17 -10.22 13.18 11.08
N ASP A 18 -8.93 13.04 10.83
CA ASP A 18 -8.34 13.25 9.53
C ASP A 18 -8.74 12.08 8.61
N LEU A 19 -9.78 12.33 7.82
CA LEU A 19 -10.33 11.38 6.84
C LEU A 19 -9.37 11.15 5.65
N ALA A 20 -8.24 11.87 5.59
CA ALA A 20 -7.20 11.66 4.58
C ALA A 20 -6.45 10.33 4.77
N ALA A 21 -6.44 9.77 5.99
CA ALA A 21 -5.82 8.49 6.29
C ALA A 21 -6.64 7.27 5.83
N VAL A 22 -7.88 7.48 5.36
CA VAL A 22 -8.74 6.38 4.89
C VAL A 22 -8.41 6.03 3.44
N PRO A 23 -7.97 4.79 3.15
CA PRO A 23 -7.55 4.38 1.82
C PRO A 23 -8.70 4.45 0.81
N ALA A 24 -8.37 4.86 -0.42
CA ALA A 24 -9.33 5.25 -1.45
C ALA A 24 -10.36 4.18 -1.83
N PHE A 25 -10.02 2.89 -1.68
CA PHE A 25 -10.92 1.79 -2.04
C PHE A 25 -12.17 1.69 -1.13
N LEU A 26 -12.13 2.25 0.08
CA LEU A 26 -13.30 2.33 0.96
C LEU A 26 -14.27 3.47 0.59
N ARG A 27 -13.85 4.42 -0.27
CA ARG A 27 -14.69 5.53 -0.75
C ARG A 27 -15.56 5.17 -1.96
N GLN A 28 -15.19 4.15 -2.75
CA GLN A 28 -15.87 3.82 -4.01
C GLN A 28 -17.13 2.96 -3.87
N GLY A 29 -17.43 2.44 -2.67
CA GLY A 29 -18.53 1.49 -2.46
C GLY A 29 -19.95 2.07 -2.50
N GLU A 30 -20.14 3.38 -2.35
CA GLU A 30 -21.48 3.94 -2.13
C GLU A 30 -22.16 4.56 -3.38
N GLU A 31 -21.44 4.78 -4.49
CA GLU A 31 -22.00 5.42 -5.69
C GLU A 31 -22.75 4.46 -6.64
N GLY A 32 -22.73 3.16 -6.38
CA GLY A 32 -23.23 2.12 -7.30
C GLY A 32 -24.74 1.85 -7.32
N THR A 33 -25.57 2.55 -6.54
CA THR A 33 -26.95 2.09 -6.26
C THR A 33 -28.09 2.92 -6.90
N ARG A 34 -27.85 3.81 -7.86
CA ARG A 34 -28.94 4.47 -8.63
C ARG A 34 -29.10 3.88 -10.03
N ARG A 35 -30.02 2.92 -10.11
CA ARG A 35 -30.57 2.28 -11.31
C ARG A 35 -31.65 3.19 -11.91
N ALA A 36 -31.60 3.46 -13.22
CA ALA A 36 -32.71 3.99 -14.03
C ALA A 36 -32.98 3.03 -15.21
N PRO A 37 -34.24 2.83 -15.64
CA PRO A 37 -34.63 1.74 -16.56
C PRO A 37 -34.50 2.12 -18.05
N PRO A 38 -34.44 1.14 -18.98
CA PRO A 38 -34.47 1.40 -20.42
C PRO A 38 -35.91 1.63 -20.89
N ASP A 39 -36.15 2.75 -21.57
CA ASP A 39 -37.42 3.04 -22.23
C ASP A 39 -37.41 2.47 -23.67
N SER A 40 -38.42 1.66 -23.94
CA SER A 40 -38.72 1.05 -25.22
C SER A 40 -40.12 1.51 -25.62
N SER A 41 -40.24 2.25 -26.73
CA SER A 41 -41.30 2.13 -27.75
C SER A 41 -41.55 3.45 -28.50
N ARG A 42 -41.55 3.37 -29.85
CA ARG A 42 -42.61 3.85 -30.80
C ARG A 42 -42.04 4.47 -32.09
N ARG A 43 -42.11 3.69 -33.18
CA ARG A 43 -42.49 4.18 -34.53
C ARG A 43 -44.00 4.49 -34.54
N PRO A 44 -44.48 5.41 -35.40
CA PRO A 44 -45.21 4.96 -36.59
C PRO A 44 -44.99 5.81 -37.88
N LEU A 45 -45.45 5.21 -39.00
CA LEU A 45 -45.28 5.53 -40.43
C LEU A 45 -45.87 6.86 -40.92
N GLU A 46 -45.31 7.40 -42.01
CA GLU A 46 -46.09 8.01 -43.11
C GLU A 46 -45.31 7.96 -44.46
N LEU A 47 -46.01 7.53 -45.52
CA LEU A 47 -45.66 7.59 -46.96
C LEU A 47 -46.73 8.49 -47.61
N PRO A 48 -46.47 9.28 -48.70
CA PRO A 48 -46.25 8.69 -50.03
C PRO A 48 -45.27 9.45 -50.96
N SER A 49 -44.85 8.74 -52.01
CA SER A 49 -44.03 9.16 -53.15
C SER A 49 -44.80 10.05 -54.15
N PRO A 50 -44.16 10.89 -55.00
CA PRO A 50 -43.72 10.36 -56.30
C PRO A 50 -42.46 11.01 -56.94
N ALA A 51 -42.03 10.34 -58.01
CA ALA A 51 -41.26 10.83 -59.18
C ALA A 51 -39.72 10.70 -59.15
N ASN A 52 -39.26 9.63 -59.81
CA ASN A 52 -37.95 9.45 -60.43
C ASN A 52 -37.52 10.65 -61.29
N PRO A 53 -36.22 10.94 -61.31
CA PRO A 53 -35.45 10.62 -62.53
C PRO A 53 -34.22 9.78 -62.21
N ARG A 54 -34.02 8.70 -62.99
CA ARG A 54 -32.76 7.95 -63.06
C ARG A 54 -31.69 8.82 -63.71
N PRO A 55 -30.49 8.92 -63.13
CA PRO A 55 -29.26 8.89 -63.89
C PRO A 55 -28.82 7.43 -63.97
N GLN A 56 -28.72 6.96 -65.20
CA GLN A 56 -28.06 5.72 -65.59
C GLN A 56 -26.61 5.76 -65.09
N GLN A 57 -26.33 5.09 -63.98
CA GLN A 57 -24.97 4.77 -63.57
C GLN A 57 -24.65 3.41 -64.18
N ASP A 58 -23.90 3.45 -65.27
CA ASP A 58 -23.13 2.30 -65.72
C ASP A 58 -22.32 1.77 -64.53
N PRO A 59 -22.47 0.50 -64.15
CA PRO A 59 -21.46 -0.12 -63.32
C PRO A 59 -20.23 -0.28 -64.22
N ASP A 60 -19.34 0.69 -64.17
CA ASP A 60 -17.94 0.41 -64.43
C ASP A 60 -17.61 -0.83 -63.61
N HIS A 61 -17.42 -1.94 -64.32
CA HIS A 61 -16.96 -3.19 -63.77
C HIS A 61 -15.66 -2.90 -63.03
N ALA A 62 -15.75 -2.70 -61.71
CA ALA A 62 -14.63 -3.00 -60.84
C ALA A 62 -14.28 -4.46 -61.16
N PRO A 63 -13.05 -4.77 -61.62
CA PRO A 63 -12.68 -6.13 -61.92
C PRO A 63 -12.88 -6.91 -60.63
N SER A 64 -13.89 -7.79 -60.61
CA SER A 64 -14.00 -8.80 -59.58
C SER A 64 -12.71 -9.59 -59.70
N ILE A 65 -11.80 -9.38 -58.75
CA ILE A 65 -10.57 -10.16 -58.67
C ILE A 65 -11.02 -11.60 -58.50
N ASP A 66 -10.97 -12.33 -59.61
CA ASP A 66 -11.37 -13.72 -59.65
C ASP A 66 -10.34 -14.52 -58.85
N PRO A 67 -10.67 -15.08 -57.69
CA PRO A 67 -9.72 -15.84 -56.87
C PRO A 67 -9.20 -17.10 -57.58
N SER A 68 -9.80 -17.52 -58.71
CA SER A 68 -9.25 -18.56 -59.60
C SER A 68 -8.14 -18.09 -60.54
N SER A 69 -7.92 -16.77 -60.70
CA SER A 69 -6.88 -16.21 -61.58
C SER A 69 -5.51 -16.05 -60.91
N LEU A 70 -5.44 -16.20 -59.58
CA LEU A 70 -4.17 -16.35 -58.89
C LEU A 70 -3.71 -17.80 -59.08
N PRO A 71 -2.47 -18.06 -59.54
CA PRO A 71 -1.88 -19.39 -59.50
C PRO A 71 -1.61 -19.74 -58.03
N MET A 72 -2.67 -19.96 -57.25
CA MET A 72 -2.57 -20.56 -55.94
C MET A 72 -2.24 -22.03 -56.19
N PRO A 73 -1.03 -22.50 -55.86
CA PRO A 73 -0.74 -23.93 -55.91
C PRO A 73 -1.77 -24.60 -55.01
N SER A 74 -2.64 -25.43 -55.60
CA SER A 74 -3.78 -26.06 -54.92
C SER A 74 -3.36 -26.50 -53.50
N LEU A 75 -3.86 -25.78 -52.50
CA LEU A 75 -3.60 -26.09 -51.11
C LEU A 75 -4.28 -27.43 -50.85
N SER A 76 -3.52 -28.52 -50.97
CA SER A 76 -3.95 -29.85 -50.54
C SER A 76 -4.64 -29.72 -49.19
N ARG A 77 -5.84 -30.31 -49.02
CA ARG A 77 -6.59 -30.31 -47.75
C ARG A 77 -5.67 -30.62 -46.55
N ARG A 78 -4.66 -31.47 -46.78
CA ARG A 78 -3.62 -31.84 -45.82
C ARG A 78 -2.79 -30.64 -45.34
N ARG A 79 -2.39 -29.73 -46.24
CA ARG A 79 -1.64 -28.50 -45.88
C ARG A 79 -2.49 -27.53 -45.07
N VAL A 80 -3.78 -27.39 -45.41
CA VAL A 80 -4.72 -26.54 -44.64
C VAL A 80 -4.86 -27.03 -43.20
N PHE A 81 -5.03 -28.34 -43.00
CA PHE A 81 -5.05 -28.92 -41.65
C PHE A 81 -3.74 -28.72 -40.89
N THR A 82 -2.59 -28.82 -41.56
CA THR A 82 -1.29 -28.53 -40.93
C THR A 82 -1.21 -27.08 -40.48
N VAL A 83 -1.59 -26.11 -41.32
CA VAL A 83 -1.56 -24.69 -40.96
C VAL A 83 -2.53 -24.40 -39.81
N ALA A 84 -3.76 -24.92 -39.88
CA ALA A 84 -4.74 -24.76 -38.80
C ALA A 84 -4.25 -25.38 -37.48
N GLY A 85 -3.62 -26.55 -37.53
CA GLY A 85 -3.03 -27.20 -36.36
C GLY A 85 -1.89 -26.39 -35.74
N VAL A 86 -1.01 -25.82 -36.57
CA VAL A 86 0.09 -24.95 -36.10
C VAL A 86 -0.47 -23.68 -35.46
N LEU A 87 -1.47 -23.04 -36.08
CA LEU A 87 -2.11 -21.86 -35.52
C LEU A 87 -2.79 -22.16 -34.18
N LEU A 88 -3.49 -23.30 -34.07
CA LEU A 88 -4.12 -23.72 -32.82
C LEU A 88 -3.09 -23.99 -31.73
N ALA A 89 -2.00 -24.68 -32.06
CA ALA A 89 -0.91 -24.95 -31.13
C ALA A 89 -0.25 -23.66 -30.64
N ALA A 90 0.03 -22.72 -31.56
CA ALA A 90 0.56 -21.40 -31.21
C ALA A 90 -0.42 -20.62 -30.31
N TRP A 91 -1.71 -20.66 -30.61
CA TRP A 91 -2.74 -20.00 -29.79
C TRP A 91 -2.82 -20.60 -28.37
N LEU A 92 -2.76 -21.92 -28.24
CA LEU A 92 -2.71 -22.60 -26.94
C LEU A 92 -1.46 -22.19 -26.17
N ALA A 93 -0.29 -22.19 -26.81
CA ALA A 93 0.96 -21.82 -26.18
C ALA A 93 0.93 -20.39 -25.62
N VAL A 94 0.41 -19.43 -26.40
CA VAL A 94 0.23 -18.03 -25.94
C VAL A 94 -0.76 -17.96 -24.76
N SER A 95 -1.85 -18.71 -24.81
CA SER A 95 -2.86 -18.73 -23.74
C SER A 95 -2.29 -19.31 -22.44
N PHE A 96 -1.55 -20.41 -22.51
CA PHE A 96 -0.88 -21.01 -21.34
C PHE A 96 0.19 -20.10 -20.78
N ALA A 97 1.02 -19.47 -21.62
CA ALA A 97 2.01 -18.50 -21.18
C ALA A 97 1.36 -17.35 -20.39
N ARG A 98 0.21 -16.84 -20.87
CA ARG A 98 -0.56 -15.82 -20.18
C ARG A 98 -1.11 -16.32 -18.84
N GLN A 99 -1.71 -17.50 -18.81
CA GLN A 99 -2.27 -18.08 -17.56
C GLN A 99 -1.19 -18.32 -16.51
N VAL A 100 -0.03 -18.86 -16.91
CA VAL A 100 1.11 -19.07 -16.00
C VAL A 100 1.65 -17.74 -15.48
N GLY A 101 1.72 -16.72 -16.33
CA GLY A 101 2.13 -15.37 -15.93
C GLY A 101 1.16 -14.74 -14.90
N GLU A 102 -0.14 -14.84 -15.15
CA GLU A 102 -1.17 -14.34 -14.23
C GLU A 102 -1.16 -15.12 -12.90
N ALA A 103 -1.04 -16.45 -12.93
CA ALA A 103 -0.94 -17.28 -11.74
C ALA A 103 0.33 -17.00 -10.92
N SER A 104 1.47 -16.80 -11.59
CA SER A 104 2.73 -16.43 -10.94
C SER A 104 2.62 -15.05 -10.30
N ALA A 105 2.09 -14.06 -11.02
CA ALA A 105 1.89 -12.72 -10.49
C ALA A 105 0.92 -12.71 -9.29
N ALA A 106 -0.16 -13.50 -9.34
CA ALA A 106 -1.08 -13.65 -8.22
C ALA A 106 -0.40 -14.28 -7.00
N THR A 107 0.44 -15.30 -7.20
CA THR A 107 1.20 -15.96 -6.13
C THR A 107 2.21 -15.01 -5.50
N THR A 108 2.98 -14.27 -6.31
CA THR A 108 3.93 -13.28 -5.81
C THR A 108 3.24 -12.18 -5.01
N ARG A 109 2.09 -11.67 -5.47
CA ARG A 109 1.31 -10.68 -4.72
C ARG A 109 0.78 -11.24 -3.41
N ALA A 110 0.30 -12.48 -3.40
CA ALA A 110 -0.16 -13.13 -2.18
C ALA A 110 0.98 -13.26 -1.15
N GLU A 111 2.18 -13.61 -1.60
CA GLU A 111 3.35 -13.71 -0.73
C GLU A 111 3.78 -12.35 -0.18
N GLN A 112 3.85 -11.32 -1.05
CA GLN A 112 4.13 -9.95 -0.62
C GLN A 112 3.14 -9.45 0.44
N LEU A 113 1.84 -9.78 0.29
CA LEU A 113 0.83 -9.43 1.29
C LEU A 113 1.03 -10.20 2.59
N ARG A 114 1.45 -11.47 2.56
CA ARG A 114 1.75 -12.24 3.77
C ARG A 114 2.94 -11.65 4.51
N ASP A 115 4.01 -11.32 3.79
CA ASP A 115 5.21 -10.71 4.36
C ASP A 115 4.91 -9.35 4.99
N ALA A 116 4.17 -8.50 4.27
CA ALA A 116 3.75 -7.20 4.80
C ALA A 116 2.85 -7.34 6.06
N ASN A 117 1.92 -8.30 6.07
CA ASN A 117 1.11 -8.56 7.25
C ASN A 117 1.93 -9.12 8.42
N ALA A 118 2.95 -9.94 8.16
CA ALA A 118 3.84 -10.45 9.20
C ALA A 118 4.64 -9.31 9.85
N ALA A 119 5.20 -8.42 9.03
CA ALA A 119 5.92 -7.24 9.52
C ALA A 119 5.02 -6.31 10.35
N LEU A 120 3.79 -6.03 9.89
CA LEU A 120 2.83 -5.22 10.64
C LEU A 120 2.45 -5.84 11.99
N ARG A 121 2.34 -7.18 12.07
CA ARG A 121 2.05 -7.87 13.32
C ARG A 121 3.20 -7.76 14.32
N GLU A 122 4.44 -7.84 13.83
CA GLU A 122 5.63 -7.65 14.67
C GLU A 122 5.69 -6.22 15.22
N GLU A 123 5.41 -5.22 14.38
CA GLU A 123 5.36 -3.81 14.80
C GLU A 123 4.26 -3.58 15.85
N ILE A 124 3.06 -4.13 15.63
CA ILE A 124 1.96 -4.05 16.62
C ILE A 124 2.37 -4.70 17.94
N ALA A 125 3.00 -5.88 17.91
CA ALA A 125 3.44 -6.55 19.13
C ALA A 125 4.49 -5.73 19.91
N LEU A 126 5.41 -5.09 19.21
CA LEU A 126 6.39 -4.17 19.82
C LEU A 126 5.70 -2.94 20.43
N LEU A 127 4.77 -2.31 19.70
CA LEU A 127 4.03 -1.14 20.18
C LEU A 127 3.14 -1.48 21.38
N GLU A 128 2.51 -2.65 21.40
CA GLU A 128 1.73 -3.14 22.53
C GLU A 128 2.61 -3.37 23.76
N ALA A 129 3.80 -3.94 23.57
CA ALA A 129 4.77 -4.12 24.65
C ALA A 129 5.23 -2.76 25.21
N ASP A 130 5.56 -1.80 24.35
CA ASP A 130 5.95 -0.45 24.78
C ASP A 130 4.81 0.30 25.47
N LEU A 131 3.59 0.20 24.93
CA LEU A 131 2.41 0.78 25.55
C LEU A 131 2.18 0.18 26.94
N SER A 132 2.30 -1.13 27.08
CA SER A 132 2.17 -1.80 28.38
C SER A 132 3.20 -1.30 29.40
N ARG A 133 4.45 -1.05 28.95
CA ARG A 133 5.52 -0.50 29.80
C ARG A 133 5.23 0.94 30.22
N VAL A 134 4.77 1.79 29.30
CA VAL A 134 4.47 3.20 29.59
C VAL A 134 3.23 3.34 30.48
N GLN A 135 2.25 2.45 30.32
CA GLN A 135 1.05 2.41 31.16
C GLN A 135 1.30 1.79 32.54
N ASP A 136 2.42 1.11 32.77
CA ASP A 136 2.77 0.58 34.08
C ASP A 136 2.80 1.73 35.11
N ARG A 137 2.01 1.57 36.17
CA ARG A 137 1.93 2.54 37.26
C ARG A 137 3.30 2.86 37.85
N ASN A 138 4.19 1.89 37.96
CA ASN A 138 5.54 2.13 38.51
C ASN A 138 6.35 3.04 37.59
N TYR A 139 6.25 2.83 36.27
CA TYR A 139 6.87 3.70 35.28
C TYR A 139 6.28 5.11 35.35
N ILE A 140 4.96 5.26 35.40
CA ILE A 140 4.28 6.57 35.53
C ILE A 140 4.72 7.29 36.81
N LEU A 141 4.77 6.59 37.94
CA LEU A 141 5.23 7.17 39.21
C LEU A 141 6.70 7.59 39.13
N GLN A 142 7.55 6.80 38.48
CA GLN A 142 8.96 7.14 38.29
C GLN A 142 9.13 8.39 37.41
N GLN A 143 8.42 8.48 36.28
CA GLN A 143 8.45 9.67 35.42
C GLN A 143 7.84 10.88 36.12
N GLY A 144 6.76 10.69 36.88
CA GLY A 144 6.15 11.72 37.72
C GLY A 144 7.14 12.31 38.73
N ARG A 145 7.96 11.47 39.38
CA ARG A 145 9.02 11.94 40.31
C ARG A 145 10.05 12.82 39.62
N ALA A 146 10.43 12.52 38.37
CA ALA A 146 11.38 13.33 37.60
C ALA A 146 10.89 14.75 37.33
N VAL A 147 9.55 14.97 37.33
CA VAL A 147 8.91 16.29 37.15
C VAL A 147 8.30 16.83 38.45
N GLY A 148 8.64 16.27 39.60
CA GLY A 148 8.18 16.75 40.91
C GLY A 148 6.76 16.33 41.32
N LEU A 149 6.11 15.44 40.59
CA LEU A 149 4.79 14.85 40.91
C LEU A 149 4.90 13.60 41.82
N GLY A 150 5.95 13.51 42.63
CA GLY A 150 6.15 12.43 43.61
C GLY A 150 5.15 12.45 44.77
N SER A 151 5.31 11.55 45.73
CA SER A 151 4.45 11.54 46.92
C SER A 151 4.72 12.76 47.83
N ARG A 152 3.72 13.18 48.63
CA ARG A 152 3.80 14.38 49.49
C ARG A 152 5.00 14.38 50.46
N ASN A 153 5.45 13.20 50.87
CA ASN A 153 6.58 13.02 51.80
C ASN A 153 7.83 12.46 51.10
N GLU A 154 7.89 12.53 49.77
CA GLU A 154 9.03 12.05 49.01
C GLU A 154 10.15 13.07 48.97
N ILE A 155 11.38 12.65 49.29
CA ILE A 155 12.58 13.48 49.12
C ILE A 155 13.15 13.15 47.74
N PRO A 156 13.17 14.10 46.79
CA PRO A 156 13.77 13.85 45.48
C PRO A 156 15.27 13.60 45.64
N PHE A 157 15.78 12.54 45.03
CA PHE A 157 17.22 12.32 44.89
C PHE A 157 17.75 13.26 43.82
N ALA A 158 17.97 14.52 44.17
CA ALA A 158 18.66 15.50 43.34
C ALA A 158 20.07 15.70 43.92
N LEU A 159 21.08 15.64 43.04
CA LEU A 159 22.41 16.13 43.38
C LEU A 159 22.32 17.64 43.55
N ALA A 160 22.98 18.18 44.57
CA ALA A 160 23.15 19.62 44.71
C ALA A 160 23.87 20.17 43.46
N GLY A 161 23.58 21.41 43.06
CA GLY A 161 24.17 21.98 41.83
C GLY A 161 25.69 22.11 41.87
N ASP A 162 26.27 22.08 43.07
CA ASP A 162 27.69 22.08 43.38
C ASP A 162 28.25 20.69 43.74
N ALA A 163 27.45 19.63 43.57
CA ALA A 163 27.90 18.28 43.84
C ALA A 163 29.10 17.92 42.92
N PRO A 164 30.15 17.27 43.48
CA PRO A 164 31.27 16.80 42.67
C PRO A 164 30.79 15.89 41.53
N SER A 165 31.41 16.02 40.35
CA SER A 165 31.16 15.10 39.24
C SER A 165 31.41 13.66 39.70
N LEU A 166 30.52 12.73 39.32
CA LEU A 166 30.76 11.32 39.54
C LEU A 166 32.08 10.91 38.86
N ALA A 167 32.81 10.01 39.52
CA ALA A 167 33.99 9.39 38.93
C ALA A 167 33.61 8.66 37.63
N PRO A 168 34.51 8.58 36.63
CA PRO A 168 34.18 8.00 35.32
C PRO A 168 33.70 6.54 35.40
N ASP A 169 34.22 5.78 36.36
CA ASP A 169 33.93 4.38 36.63
C ASP A 169 32.78 4.17 37.63
N ALA A 170 32.22 5.23 38.19
CA ALA A 170 31.11 5.12 39.13
C ALA A 170 29.81 4.68 38.42
N PRO A 171 28.99 3.82 39.06
CA PRO A 171 27.67 3.48 38.54
C PRO A 171 26.81 4.74 38.33
N GLY A 172 26.23 4.89 37.14
CA GLY A 172 25.42 6.07 36.81
C GLY A 172 26.22 7.32 36.40
N SER A 173 27.55 7.22 36.29
CA SER A 173 28.36 8.29 35.68
C SER A 173 27.95 8.52 34.22
N ALA A 174 28.19 9.73 33.70
CA ALA A 174 27.93 10.03 32.29
C ALA A 174 28.79 9.15 31.34
N ALA A 175 29.99 8.76 31.79
CA ALA A 175 30.89 7.89 31.06
C ALA A 175 30.40 6.42 31.01
N ALA A 176 29.65 5.96 32.01
CA ALA A 176 29.08 4.61 32.06
C ALA A 176 27.68 4.48 31.42
N ARG A 177 27.13 5.55 30.82
CA ARG A 177 25.82 5.49 30.15
C ARG A 177 25.87 4.61 28.90
N LEU A 178 24.86 3.77 28.72
CA LEU A 178 24.65 3.02 27.46
C LEU A 178 24.59 4.00 26.28
N GLY A 179 25.56 3.91 25.37
CA GLY A 179 25.72 4.83 24.23
C GLY A 179 26.73 5.96 24.42
N SER A 180 27.37 6.07 25.60
CA SER A 180 28.61 6.85 25.70
C SER A 180 29.67 6.19 24.82
N ALA A 181 30.41 6.97 24.05
CA ALA A 181 31.58 6.47 23.34
C ALA A 181 32.66 6.15 24.38
N SER A 182 32.56 5.00 25.05
CA SER A 182 33.74 4.39 25.62
C SER A 182 34.68 4.16 24.45
N ALA A 183 35.92 4.64 24.56
CA ALA A 183 37.02 4.22 23.71
C ALA A 183 37.32 2.74 24.03
N THR A 184 36.34 1.88 23.77
CA THR A 184 36.52 0.44 23.75
C THR A 184 37.23 0.17 22.45
N ASP A 185 38.41 -0.45 22.53
CA ASP A 185 39.11 -0.99 21.36
C ASP A 185 38.10 -1.63 20.43
N ARG A 186 38.18 -1.33 19.14
CA ARG A 186 37.20 -1.85 18.18
C ARG A 186 37.20 -3.37 18.36
N PRO A 187 36.03 -4.03 18.37
CA PRO A 187 35.96 -5.46 18.60
C PRO A 187 36.96 -6.25 17.73
N LEU A 188 37.17 -5.79 16.50
CA LEU A 188 38.17 -6.33 15.57
C LEU A 188 39.61 -6.29 16.12
N ASP A 189 40.04 -5.20 16.74
CA ASP A 189 41.39 -5.04 17.28
C ASP A 189 41.65 -6.06 18.40
N VAL A 190 40.65 -6.28 19.27
CA VAL A 190 40.70 -7.32 20.31
C VAL A 190 40.80 -8.72 19.71
N TRP A 191 40.02 -9.00 18.66
CA TRP A 191 40.10 -10.30 17.95
C TRP A 191 41.44 -10.51 17.26
N LEU A 192 42.04 -9.47 16.67
CA LEU A 192 43.35 -9.55 16.05
C LEU A 192 44.45 -9.83 17.08
N THR A 193 44.42 -9.18 18.25
CA THR A 193 45.39 -9.47 19.32
C THR A 193 45.28 -10.90 19.82
N VAL A 194 44.08 -11.44 19.96
CA VAL A 194 43.85 -12.84 20.37
C VAL A 194 44.35 -13.84 19.33
N LEU A 195 44.10 -13.56 18.04
CA LEU A 195 44.44 -14.48 16.95
C LEU A 195 45.92 -14.44 16.57
N PHE A 196 46.55 -13.26 16.68
CA PHE A 196 47.90 -13.05 16.17
C PHE A 196 48.94 -12.77 17.25
N GLY A 197 48.54 -12.66 18.53
CA GLY A 197 49.44 -12.41 19.65
C GLY A 197 50.13 -11.07 19.53
N GLY A 198 49.51 -10.03 20.10
CA GLY A 198 50.15 -8.71 20.24
C GLY A 198 51.35 -8.73 21.17
#